data_AF-A0A0G0XQR2-F1
#
_entry.id   AF-A0A0G0XQR2-F1
#
_cell.length_a   1.000
_cell.length_b   1.000
_cell.length_c   1.000
_cell.angle_alpha   90.00
_cell.angle_beta   90.00
_cell.angle_gamma   90.00
#
_symmetry.space_group_name_H-M   'P 1'
#
loop_
_entity.id
_entity.type
_entity.pdbx_description
1 polymer ?
#
loop_
_entity_poly.entity_id
_entity_poly.type
_entity_poly.pdbx_seq_one_letter_code
_entity_poly.pdbx_strand_id
1 'polypeptide(L)'
;MQLSHRTWFPFILVGLTLALMLGVYAFIVQQNTPITRQVLTQEEYHQEVFLLVENYSLGSESAQSVYNSLLALHIPESEKDVHLELVLLFGKVLAGEIDSADNGITELRSTHDWLLEPNE
;
A
#
# COMPACT_ATOMS: atom_id res chain seq x y z
N MET A 1 -10.25 -7.33 -66.30
CA MET A 1 -10.29 -6.50 -65.07
C MET A 1 -9.70 -7.32 -63.93
N GLN A 2 -8.39 -7.21 -63.69
CA GLN A 2 -7.77 -7.81 -62.49
C GLN A 2 -7.80 -6.76 -61.39
N LEU A 3 -8.55 -7.04 -60.33
CA LEU A 3 -8.60 -6.24 -59.11
C LEU A 3 -7.20 -6.20 -58.50
N SER A 4 -6.61 -5.01 -58.45
CA SER A 4 -5.37 -4.75 -57.72
C SER A 4 -5.60 -5.06 -56.25
N HIS A 5 -5.05 -6.17 -55.77
CA HIS A 5 -5.11 -6.53 -54.35
C HIS A 5 -4.33 -5.46 -53.56
N ARG A 6 -5.05 -4.69 -52.73
CA ARG A 6 -4.53 -3.68 -51.81
C ARG A 6 -3.35 -4.24 -50.98
N THR A 7 -2.13 -3.98 -51.42
CA THR A 7 -0.86 -4.32 -50.72
C THR A 7 -0.60 -3.45 -49.48
N TRP A 8 -1.53 -2.57 -49.12
CA TRP A 8 -1.37 -1.60 -48.02
C TRP A 8 -1.77 -2.18 -46.66
N PHE A 9 -2.53 -3.27 -46.65
CA PHE A 9 -2.99 -3.95 -45.44
C PHE A 9 -1.86 -4.40 -44.48
N PRO A 10 -0.74 -5.03 -44.94
CA PRO A 10 0.33 -5.43 -44.03
C PRO A 10 1.00 -4.24 -43.34
N PHE A 11 1.13 -3.09 -44.02
CA PHE A 11 1.76 -1.90 -43.43
C PHE A 11 0.92 -1.29 -42.30
N ILE A 12 -0.40 -1.28 -42.44
CA ILE A 12 -1.32 -0.82 -41.39
C ILE A 12 -1.24 -1.76 -40.18
N LEU A 13 -1.17 -3.06 -40.42
CA LEU A 13 -1.11 -4.06 -39.36
C LEU A 13 0.19 -3.95 -38.55
N VAL A 14 1.33 -3.74 -39.22
CA VAL A 14 2.64 -3.51 -38.56
C VAL A 14 2.67 -2.19 -37.79
N GLY A 15 2.11 -1.12 -38.35
CA GLY A 15 2.01 0.17 -37.65
C GLY A 15 1.15 0.07 -36.38
N LEU A 16 0.04 -0.65 -36.45
CA LEU A 16 -0.86 -0.84 -35.32
C LEU A 16 -0.23 -1.69 -34.22
N THR A 17 0.47 -2.78 -34.55
CA THR A 17 1.16 -3.59 -33.53
C THR A 17 2.28 -2.83 -32.84
N LEU A 18 3.04 -2.02 -33.59
CA LEU A 18 4.11 -1.19 -33.02
C LEU A 18 3.54 -0.12 -32.08
N ALA A 19 2.44 0.54 -32.47
CA ALA A 19 1.75 1.53 -31.62
C ALA A 19 1.19 0.89 -30.35
N LEU A 20 0.64 -0.32 -30.45
CA LEU A 20 0.13 -1.07 -29.29
C LEU A 20 1.26 -1.48 -28.34
N MET A 21 2.39 -1.96 -28.86
CA MET A 21 3.56 -2.25 -28.03
C MET A 21 4.10 -1.01 -27.31
N LEU A 22 4.19 0.12 -28.00
CA LEU A 22 4.64 1.38 -27.40
C LEU A 22 3.65 1.89 -26.35
N GLY A 23 2.35 1.74 -26.58
CA GLY A 23 1.31 2.10 -25.62
C GLY A 23 1.38 1.24 -24.35
N VAL A 24 1.52 -0.08 -24.50
CA VAL A 24 1.70 -1.00 -23.35
C VAL A 24 3.00 -0.69 -22.60
N TYR A 25 4.09 -0.43 -23.32
CA TYR A 25 5.37 -0.06 -22.70
C TYR A 25 5.26 1.24 -21.91
N ALA A 26 4.66 2.29 -22.49
CA ALA A 26 4.43 3.56 -21.80
C ALA A 26 3.55 3.39 -20.56
N PHE A 27 2.51 2.56 -20.63
CA PHE A 27 1.65 2.24 -19.49
C PHE A 27 2.42 1.52 -18.36
N ILE A 28 3.25 0.54 -18.70
CA ILE A 28 4.10 -0.16 -17.72
C ILE A 28 5.13 0.79 -17.10
N VAL A 29 5.77 1.65 -17.90
CA VAL A 29 6.73 2.64 -17.41
C VAL A 29 6.07 3.65 -16.47
N GLN A 30 4.83 4.07 -16.75
CA GLN A 30 4.08 4.97 -15.86
C GLN A 30 3.76 4.32 -14.50
N GLN A 31 3.49 3.01 -14.47
CA GLN A 31 3.32 2.26 -13.22
C GLN A 31 4.64 2.05 -12.46
N ASN A 32 5.77 1.96 -13.18
CA ASN A 32 7.09 1.72 -12.63
C ASN A 32 7.91 2.99 -12.40
N THR A 33 7.28 4.18 -12.40
CA THR A 33 7.94 5.39 -11.92
C THR A 33 8.39 5.09 -10.49
N PRO A 34 9.69 5.17 -10.16
CA PRO A 34 10.11 5.03 -8.78
C PRO A 34 9.47 6.20 -8.04
N ILE A 35 8.39 5.92 -7.32
CA ILE A 35 7.93 6.78 -6.24
C ILE A 35 9.16 6.83 -5.35
N THR A 36 9.88 7.95 -5.36
CA THR A 36 10.78 8.29 -4.27
C THR A 36 9.88 8.20 -3.05
N ARG A 37 9.89 7.06 -2.35
CA ARG A 37 9.00 6.81 -1.21
C ARG A 37 9.44 7.81 -0.16
N GLN A 38 8.77 8.95 -0.18
CA GLN A 38 9.01 10.04 0.72
C GLN A 38 8.72 9.48 2.10
N VAL A 39 9.71 9.59 3.00
CA VAL A 39 9.50 9.24 4.40
C VAL A 39 8.30 10.06 4.87
N LEU A 40 7.28 9.37 5.41
CA LEU A 40 6.10 10.04 5.91
C LEU A 40 6.55 11.04 6.97
N THR A 41 5.94 12.22 6.96
CA THR A 41 6.01 13.09 8.12
C THR A 41 5.40 12.37 9.32
N GLN A 42 5.78 12.79 10.52
CA GLN A 42 5.24 12.22 11.75
C GLN A 42 3.70 12.25 11.75
N GLU A 43 3.13 13.35 11.28
CA GLU A 43 1.68 13.56 11.22
C GLU A 43 0.99 12.59 10.24
N GLU A 44 1.54 12.46 9.02
CA GLU A 44 1.01 11.50 8.04
C GLU A 44 1.13 10.05 8.55
N TYR A 45 2.23 9.73 9.23
CA TYR A 45 2.41 8.41 9.85
C TYR A 45 1.37 8.15 10.94
N HIS A 46 1.14 9.11 11.84
CA HIS A 46 0.14 8.98 12.89
C HIS A 46 -1.26 8.76 12.31
N GLN A 47 -1.63 9.54 11.31
CA GLN A 47 -2.93 9.44 10.65
C GLN A 47 -3.13 8.07 9.99
N GLU A 48 -2.13 7.60 9.22
CA GLU A 48 -2.19 6.29 8.55
C GLU A 48 -2.32 5.15 9.58
N VAL A 49 -1.51 5.18 10.64
CA VAL A 49 -1.57 4.14 11.68
C VAL A 49 -2.89 4.20 12.45
N PHE A 50 -3.37 5.39 12.79
CA PHE A 50 -4.67 5.57 13.44
C PHE A 50 -5.79 4.92 12.62
N LEU A 51 -5.84 5.21 11.31
CA LEU A 51 -6.85 4.64 10.40
C LEU A 51 -6.76 3.12 10.31
N LEU A 52 -5.54 2.56 10.24
CA LEU A 52 -5.35 1.10 10.22
C LEU A 52 -5.87 0.43 11.49
N VAL A 53 -5.55 1.01 12.66
CA VAL A 53 -5.97 0.50 13.96
C VAL A 53 -7.48 0.68 14.17
N GLU A 54 -8.05 1.79 13.72
CA GLU A 54 -9.49 2.04 13.75
C GLU A 54 -10.25 1.08 12.84
N ASN A 55 -9.81 0.91 11.59
CA ASN A 55 -10.42 -0.03 10.64
C ASN A 55 -10.38 -1.47 11.15
N TYR A 56 -9.30 -1.86 11.83
CA TYR A 56 -9.22 -3.15 12.51
C TYR A 56 -10.27 -3.26 13.62
N SER A 57 -10.35 -2.25 14.49
CA SER A 57 -11.28 -2.20 15.63
C SER A 57 -12.74 -2.24 15.17
N LEU A 58 -13.05 -1.64 14.02
CA LEU A 58 -14.37 -1.67 13.39
C LEU A 58 -14.68 -2.99 12.65
N GLY A 59 -13.70 -3.89 12.52
CA GLY A 59 -13.81 -5.13 11.76
C GLY A 59 -13.79 -4.95 10.24
N SER A 60 -13.48 -3.74 9.77
CA SER A 60 -13.33 -3.41 8.34
C SER A 60 -12.05 -3.99 7.74
N GLU A 61 -11.00 -4.13 8.55
CA GLU A 61 -9.73 -4.72 8.15
C GLU A 61 -9.36 -5.93 9.02
N SER A 62 -8.76 -6.94 8.39
CA SER A 62 -8.21 -8.11 9.09
C SER A 62 -6.83 -7.80 9.66
N ALA A 63 -6.41 -8.53 10.70
CA ALA A 63 -5.05 -8.46 11.25
C ALA A 63 -3.97 -8.64 10.17
N GLN A 64 -4.24 -9.47 9.16
CA GLN A 64 -3.33 -9.68 8.02
C GLN A 64 -3.23 -8.45 7.12
N SER A 65 -4.34 -7.76 6.86
CA SER A 65 -4.36 -6.51 6.11
C SER A 65 -3.52 -5.47 6.82
N VAL A 66 -3.80 -5.26 8.10
CA VAL A 66 -3.11 -4.27 8.93
C VAL A 66 -1.61 -4.54 9.01
N TYR A 67 -1.21 -5.79 9.26
CA TYR A 67 0.19 -6.17 9.30
C TYR A 67 0.92 -5.85 7.98
N ASN A 68 0.31 -6.19 6.84
CA ASN A 68 0.88 -5.91 5.53
C ASN A 68 0.97 -4.41 5.24
N SER A 69 -0.06 -3.64 5.65
CA SER A 69 -0.08 -2.18 5.53
C SER A 69 1.02 -1.55 6.37
N LEU A 70 1.19 -1.97 7.64
CA LEU A 70 2.26 -1.50 8.52
C LEU A 70 3.64 -1.75 7.90
N LEU A 71 3.91 -2.96 7.39
CA LEU A 71 5.18 -3.27 6.72
C LEU A 71 5.44 -2.45 5.44
N ALA A 72 4.40 -1.92 4.82
CA ALA A 72 4.53 -1.11 3.61
C ALA A 72 4.81 0.38 3.91
N LEU A 73 4.51 0.86 5.13
CA LEU A 73 4.69 2.26 5.52
C LEU A 73 6.17 2.65 5.60
N HIS A 74 6.47 3.89 5.23
CA HIS A 74 7.79 4.49 5.45
C HIS A 74 7.78 5.28 6.75
N ILE A 75 8.51 4.76 7.74
CA ILE A 75 8.40 5.20 9.13
C ILE A 75 9.39 6.33 9.40
N PRO A 76 8.97 7.45 10.02
CA PRO A 76 9.88 8.46 10.52
C PRO A 76 10.74 7.91 11.67
N GLU A 77 11.97 8.41 11.84
CA GLU A 77 12.90 7.84 12.82
C GLU A 77 12.39 7.87 14.26
N SER A 78 11.60 8.88 14.62
CA SER A 78 11.02 9.03 15.97
C SER A 78 9.98 7.96 16.30
N GLU A 79 9.37 7.33 15.29
CA GLU A 79 8.24 6.41 15.48
C GLU A 79 8.61 4.94 15.26
N LYS A 80 9.91 4.64 15.10
CA LYS A 80 10.38 3.27 14.85
C LYS A 80 9.99 2.29 15.97
N ASP A 81 10.03 2.74 17.22
CA ASP A 81 9.76 1.89 18.37
C ASP A 81 8.27 1.52 18.43
N VAL A 82 7.37 2.50 18.39
CA VAL A 82 5.92 2.25 18.36
C VAL A 82 5.50 1.47 17.12
N HIS A 83 6.12 1.73 15.96
CA HIS A 83 5.85 0.97 14.75
C HIS A 83 6.24 -0.50 14.90
N LEU A 84 7.41 -0.77 15.46
CA LEU A 84 7.87 -2.12 15.71
C LEU A 84 6.93 -2.86 16.67
N GLU A 85 6.48 -2.20 17.74
CA GLU A 85 5.51 -2.77 18.68
C GLU A 85 4.19 -3.15 18.00
N LEU A 86 3.66 -2.29 17.13
CA LEU A 86 2.47 -2.58 16.33
C LEU A 86 2.68 -3.76 15.38
N VAL A 87 3.77 -3.77 14.62
CA VAL A 87 4.10 -4.87 13.70
C VAL A 87 4.23 -6.19 14.45
N LEU A 88 4.90 -6.19 15.60
CA LEU A 88 5.03 -7.38 16.44
C LEU A 88 3.69 -7.83 17.01
N LEU A 89 2.85 -6.90 17.46
CA LEU A 89 1.51 -7.20 17.98
C LEU A 89 0.65 -7.92 16.94
N PHE A 90 0.53 -7.36 15.74
CA PHE A 90 -0.21 -7.99 14.65
C PHE A 90 0.47 -9.28 14.17
N GLY A 91 1.81 -9.32 14.17
CA GLY A 91 2.57 -10.53 13.88
C GLY A 91 2.24 -11.69 14.84
N LYS A 92 2.05 -11.41 16.13
CA LYS A 92 1.63 -12.41 17.14
C LYS A 92 0.21 -12.92 16.88
N VAL A 93 -0.71 -12.06 16.47
CA VAL A 93 -2.06 -12.47 16.05
C VAL A 93 -1.97 -13.44 14.86
N LEU A 94 -1.15 -13.11 13.85
CA LEU A 94 -0.96 -13.95 12.67
C LEU A 94 -0.26 -15.27 12.97
N ALA A 95 0.67 -15.28 13.91
CA ALA A 95 1.33 -16.48 14.39
C ALA A 95 0.41 -17.37 15.25
N GLY A 96 -0.77 -16.86 15.65
CA GLY A 96 -1.69 -17.56 16.56
C GLY A 96 -1.20 -17.60 18.01
N GLU A 97 -0.27 -16.72 18.39
CA GLU A 97 0.20 -16.59 19.78
C GLU A 97 -0.84 -15.89 20.67
N ILE A 98 -1.64 -15.01 20.07
CA ILE A 98 -2.73 -14.29 20.72
C ILE A 98 -3.96 -14.27 19.81
N ASP A 99 -5.15 -14.25 20.41
CA ASP A 99 -6.42 -14.31 19.67
C ASP A 99 -6.78 -12.97 18.99
N SER A 100 -6.38 -11.83 19.59
CA SER A 100 -6.69 -10.48 19.10
C SER A 100 -5.60 -9.47 19.50
N ALA A 101 -5.45 -8.42 18.69
CA ALA A 101 -4.59 -7.28 18.98
C ALA A 101 -5.21 -6.26 19.98
N ASP A 102 -6.50 -6.36 20.31
CA ASP A 102 -7.25 -5.31 21.04
C ASP A 102 -6.61 -4.89 22.38
N ASN A 103 -6.14 -5.86 23.16
CA ASN A 103 -5.50 -5.59 24.44
C ASN A 103 -4.16 -4.86 24.25
N GLY A 104 -3.37 -5.26 23.26
CA GLY A 104 -2.10 -4.62 22.95
C GLY A 104 -2.30 -3.21 22.36
N ILE A 105 -3.34 -3.01 21.55
CA ILE A 105 -3.72 -1.68 21.05
C ILE A 105 -4.11 -0.77 22.23
N THR A 106 -4.85 -1.30 23.20
CA THR A 106 -5.24 -0.54 24.40
C THR A 106 -4.03 -0.14 25.25
N GLU A 107 -3.06 -1.03 25.40
CA GLU A 107 -1.78 -0.73 26.08
C GLU A 107 -0.98 0.34 25.33
N LEU A 108 -0.86 0.21 24.01
CA LEU A 108 -0.17 1.19 23.16
C LEU A 108 -0.81 2.58 23.24
N ARG A 109 -2.14 2.65 23.23
CA ARG A 109 -2.93 3.87 23.42
C ARG A 109 -2.70 4.55 24.77
N SER A 110 -2.37 3.79 25.81
CA SER A 110 -2.07 4.36 27.13
C SER A 110 -0.69 5.01 27.21
N THR A 111 0.20 4.66 26.27
CA THR A 111 1.57 5.20 26.19
C THR A 111 1.69 6.29 25.13
N HIS A 112 0.80 6.28 24.13
CA HIS A 112 0.83 7.17 22.97
C HIS A 112 -0.56 7.78 22.71
N ASP A 113 -0.77 9.01 23.19
CA ASP A 113 -2.08 9.67 23.14
C ASP A 113 -2.63 9.87 21.72
N TRP A 114 -1.76 10.03 20.72
CA TRP A 114 -2.15 10.21 19.31
C TRP A 114 -2.84 8.98 18.68
N LEU A 115 -2.77 7.81 19.32
CA LEU A 115 -3.51 6.60 18.91
C LEU A 115 -4.97 6.58 19.40
N LEU A 116 -5.37 7.56 20.21
CA LEU A 116 -6.74 7.70 20.73
C LEU A 116 -7.64 8.49 19.78
N GLU A 117 -7.11 9.56 19.20
CA GLU A 117 -7.85 10.49 18.33
C GLU A 117 -6.94 10.94 17.19
N PRO A 118 -7.48 11.19 15.99
CA PRO A 118 -6.68 11.74 14.90
C PRO A 118 -6.22 13.14 15.31
N ASN A 119 -4.93 13.40 15.20
CA ASN A 119 -4.39 14.74 15.38
C ASN A 119 -4.96 15.67 14.28
N GLU A 120 -5.59 16.79 14.69
CA GLU A 120 -6.18 17.82 13.81
C GLU A 120 -5.19 18.92 13.39
#